data_AF-A0A1V5D0X2-F1
#
_entry.id   AF-A0A1V5D0X2-F1
#
_cell.length_a   1.000
_cell.length_b   1.000
_cell.length_c   1.000
_cell.angle_alpha   90.00
_cell.angle_beta   90.00
_cell.angle_gamma   90.00
#
_symmetry.space_group_name_H-M   'P 1'
#
loop_
_entity.id
_entity.type
_entity.pdbx_description
1 polymer ?
#
loop_
_entity_poly.entity_id
_entity_poly.type
_entity_poly.pdbx_seq_one_letter_code
_entity_poly.pdbx_strand_id
1 'polypeptide(L)'
;MCSGRVDMGFVLRAFSNGIDGVFIGACHLGECNYITHGNYHTLNMVLLFKKIMEHIGLNPERLWMRFMSGAEANVFVESVNDFVKNVKAIGPLGTAEGIDPEELKSRLAGVKKLLPYIKVLKNEKLATRLTNPDEYEAFFTKNEIDEMFRDVASYYIDPAKCQACMTCARRCPVDAIISAKGQVHIIDQDKCIKCGTCFEACPPRFGAVTKIVGQPVPPPLPEDQRAIVRKAKEKEVA
;
A
#
# COMPACT_ATOMS: atom_id res chain seq x y z
N MET A 1 0.74 4.43 -24.75
CA MET A 1 1.14 4.32 -23.33
C MET A 1 0.77 5.64 -22.64
N CYS A 2 0.38 5.62 -21.36
CA CYS A 2 -0.12 6.80 -20.63
C CYS A 2 0.56 6.93 -19.26
N SER A 3 0.75 8.16 -18.76
CA SER A 3 1.19 8.41 -17.38
C SER A 3 0.26 7.78 -16.35
N GLY A 4 -1.04 7.62 -16.66
CA GLY A 4 -2.02 6.90 -15.85
C GLY A 4 -1.67 5.45 -15.52
N ARG A 5 -0.69 4.85 -16.21
CA ARG A 5 -0.17 3.52 -15.88
C ARG A 5 0.87 3.54 -14.76
N VAL A 6 1.50 4.69 -14.50
CA VAL A 6 2.49 4.89 -13.44
C VAL A 6 1.80 4.82 -12.10
N ASP A 7 2.34 3.96 -11.23
CA ASP A 7 1.79 3.59 -9.92
C ASP A 7 2.88 3.79 -8.85
N MET A 8 2.47 4.02 -7.60
CA MET A 8 3.37 4.13 -6.45
C MET A 8 4.34 2.94 -6.36
N GLY A 9 3.93 1.75 -6.80
CA GLY A 9 4.77 0.55 -6.77
C GLY A 9 6.00 0.66 -7.69
N PHE A 10 5.93 1.41 -8.79
CA PHE A 10 7.09 1.66 -9.64
C PHE A 10 8.06 2.65 -8.98
N VAL A 11 7.52 3.72 -8.37
CA VAL A 11 8.29 4.72 -7.64
C VAL A 11 9.02 4.07 -6.46
N LEU A 12 8.30 3.28 -5.65
CA LEU A 12 8.89 2.51 -4.54
C LEU A 12 9.96 1.54 -5.01
N ARG A 13 9.75 0.86 -6.13
CA ARG A 13 10.75 -0.06 -6.68
C ARG A 13 12.03 0.68 -7.06
N ALA A 14 11.92 1.87 -7.65
CA ALA A 14 13.08 2.70 -7.96
C ALA A 14 13.85 3.06 -6.68
N PHE A 15 13.17 3.59 -5.65
CA PHE A 15 13.82 3.90 -4.38
C PHE A 15 14.39 2.67 -3.66
N SER A 16 13.69 1.53 -3.71
CA SER A 16 14.17 0.26 -3.13
C SER A 16 15.44 -0.26 -3.83
N ASN A 17 15.67 0.15 -5.08
CA ASN A 17 16.86 -0.18 -5.85
C ASN A 17 17.98 0.88 -5.72
N GLY A 18 17.82 1.86 -4.81
CA GLY A 18 18.83 2.89 -4.54
C GLY A 18 18.83 4.06 -5.53
N ILE A 19 17.74 4.30 -6.26
CA ILE A 19 17.63 5.46 -7.15
C ILE A 19 17.35 6.73 -6.34
N ASP A 20 18.12 7.80 -6.55
CA ASP A 20 18.04 9.02 -5.73
C ASP A 20 16.82 9.91 -5.99
N GLY A 21 16.18 9.75 -7.15
CA GLY A 21 15.01 10.52 -7.54
C GLY A 21 14.24 9.92 -8.72
N VAL A 22 12.94 10.18 -8.75
CA VAL A 22 12.02 9.74 -9.81
C VAL A 22 11.35 10.93 -10.47
N PHE A 23 11.41 10.99 -11.80
CA PHE A 23 10.74 12.00 -12.62
C PHE A 23 9.62 11.37 -13.45
N ILE A 24 8.44 12.00 -13.44
CA ILE A 24 7.27 11.56 -14.19
C ILE A 24 6.83 12.69 -15.14
N GLY A 25 6.93 12.45 -16.44
CA GLY A 25 6.35 13.31 -17.47
C GLY A 25 4.90 12.88 -17.80
N ALA A 26 4.00 13.84 -17.94
CA ALA A 26 2.61 13.61 -18.33
C ALA A 26 2.10 14.68 -19.29
N CYS A 27 1.05 14.35 -20.07
CA CYS A 27 0.31 15.34 -20.85
C CYS A 27 -0.34 16.37 -19.93
N HIS A 28 -0.47 17.62 -20.39
CA HIS A 28 -1.23 18.66 -19.71
C HIS A 28 -2.61 18.17 -19.27
N LEU A 29 -3.06 18.66 -18.11
CA LEU A 29 -4.39 18.35 -17.61
C LEU A 29 -5.44 18.86 -18.60
N GLY A 30 -6.40 18.01 -18.93
CA GLY A 30 -7.38 18.28 -19.99
C GLY A 30 -6.95 17.86 -21.40
N GLU A 31 -5.65 17.65 -21.65
CA GLU A 31 -5.09 17.30 -22.96
C GLU A 31 -4.63 15.83 -23.05
N CYS A 32 -5.12 14.97 -22.15
CA CYS A 32 -4.75 13.57 -22.17
C CYS A 32 -5.24 12.90 -23.46
N ASN A 33 -4.35 12.19 -24.16
CA ASN A 33 -4.69 11.40 -25.34
C ASN A 33 -5.71 10.27 -25.06
N TYR A 34 -5.86 9.87 -23.80
CA TYR A 34 -6.80 8.84 -23.38
C TYR A 34 -7.98 9.47 -22.65
N ILE A 35 -9.20 9.13 -23.09
CA ILE A 35 -10.50 9.61 -22.54
C ILE A 35 -10.66 9.31 -21.05
N THR A 36 -9.97 8.28 -20.55
CA THR A 36 -9.95 7.96 -19.11
C THR A 36 -9.26 9.04 -18.27
N HIS A 37 -8.54 9.97 -18.90
CA HIS A 37 -7.82 11.08 -18.25
C HIS A 37 -6.90 10.59 -17.12
N GLY A 38 -6.13 9.53 -17.39
CA GLY A 38 -5.30 8.87 -16.38
C GLY A 38 -4.22 9.77 -15.76
N ASN A 39 -3.86 10.90 -16.38
CA ASN A 39 -2.92 11.86 -15.83
C ASN A 39 -3.40 12.53 -14.53
N TYR A 40 -4.71 12.68 -14.33
CA TYR A 40 -5.25 13.16 -13.04
C TYR A 40 -5.05 12.13 -11.92
N HIS A 41 -5.26 10.85 -12.22
CA HIS A 41 -4.99 9.78 -11.26
C HIS A 41 -3.51 9.74 -10.87
N THR A 42 -2.61 9.89 -11.84
CA THR A 42 -1.16 9.96 -11.58
C THR A 42 -0.80 11.17 -10.73
N LEU A 43 -1.40 12.33 -10.98
CA LEU A 43 -1.19 13.52 -10.16
C LEU A 43 -1.58 13.25 -8.70
N ASN A 44 -2.80 12.78 -8.46
CA ASN A 44 -3.28 12.48 -7.11
C ASN A 44 -2.39 11.42 -6.43
N MET A 45 -1.93 10.42 -7.18
CA MET A 45 -0.99 9.41 -6.71
C MET A 45 0.35 10.01 -6.27
N VAL A 46 0.91 10.93 -7.08
CA VAL A 46 2.17 11.62 -6.75
C VAL A 46 2.01 12.48 -5.51
N LEU A 47 0.91 13.23 -5.38
CA LEU A 47 0.62 14.05 -4.20
C LEU A 47 0.50 13.19 -2.93
N LEU A 48 -0.23 12.07 -3.00
CA LEU A 48 -0.33 11.10 -1.91
C LEU A 48 1.05 10.54 -1.54
N PHE A 49 1.81 10.12 -2.54
CA PHE A 49 3.09 9.47 -2.32
C PHE A 49 4.14 10.43 -1.75
N LYS A 50 4.13 11.72 -2.14
CA LYS A 50 4.95 12.75 -1.49
C LYS A 50 4.68 12.84 0.02
N LYS A 51 3.41 12.84 0.45
CA LYS A 51 3.07 12.83 1.88
C LYS A 51 3.44 11.53 2.59
N ILE A 52 3.38 10.39 1.89
CA ILE A 52 3.90 9.12 2.42
C ILE A 52 5.43 9.18 2.57
N MET A 53 6.15 9.78 1.62
CA MET A 53 7.59 9.98 1.72
C MET A 53 7.95 10.84 2.94
N GLU A 54 7.26 11.96 3.15
CA GLU A 54 7.42 12.79 4.35
C GLU A 54 7.20 11.97 5.64
N HIS A 55 6.17 11.13 5.69
CA HIS A 55 5.87 10.27 6.84
C HIS A 55 7.00 9.30 7.17
N ILE A 56 7.64 8.70 6.16
CA ILE A 56 8.78 7.79 6.36
C ILE A 56 10.14 8.50 6.50
N GLY A 57 10.14 9.83 6.49
CA GLY A 57 11.35 10.66 6.64
C GLY A 57 12.15 10.85 5.36
N LEU A 58 11.56 10.59 4.19
CA LEU A 58 12.17 10.88 2.89
C LEU A 58 11.80 12.27 2.38
N ASN A 59 12.73 12.92 1.70
CA ASN A 59 12.49 14.22 1.09
C ASN A 59 11.51 14.08 -0.11
N PRO A 60 10.32 14.72 -0.08
CA PRO A 60 9.33 14.63 -1.16
C PRO A 60 9.83 15.23 -2.48
N GLU A 61 10.85 16.10 -2.47
CA GLU A 61 11.45 16.70 -3.67
C GLU A 61 12.29 15.71 -4.49
N ARG A 62 12.44 14.46 -4.03
CA ARG A 62 12.97 13.36 -4.84
C ARG A 62 11.98 12.82 -5.87
N LEU A 63 10.69 13.13 -5.75
CA LEU A 63 9.65 12.71 -6.69
C LEU A 63 9.05 13.93 -7.40
N TRP A 64 9.31 14.07 -8.69
CA TRP A 64 8.74 15.14 -9.49
C TRP A 64 7.76 14.62 -10.52
N MET A 65 6.68 15.38 -10.71
CA MET A 65 5.79 15.25 -11.85
C MET A 65 5.74 16.59 -12.59
N ARG A 66 5.80 16.54 -13.91
CA ARG A 66 5.70 17.71 -14.80
C ARG A 66 4.76 17.43 -15.95
N PHE A 67 4.04 18.46 -16.34
CA PHE A 67 3.10 18.43 -17.44
C PHE A 67 3.72 19.09 -18.67
N MET A 68 3.61 18.42 -19.81
CA MET A 68 4.15 18.85 -21.10
C MET A 68 3.43 18.17 -22.26
N SER A 69 3.37 18.86 -23.40
CA SER A 69 2.93 18.34 -24.68
C SER A 69 4.11 17.73 -25.46
N GLY A 70 3.79 17.02 -26.56
CA GLY A 70 4.81 16.47 -27.45
C GLY A 70 5.62 17.53 -28.22
N ALA A 71 5.17 18.80 -28.24
CA ALA A 71 5.84 19.89 -28.94
C ALA A 71 6.78 20.70 -28.02
N GLU A 72 6.72 20.50 -26.70
CA GLU A 72 7.45 21.30 -25.70
C GLU A 72 8.79 20.65 -25.31
N ALA A 73 9.64 20.38 -26.30
CA ALA A 73 10.94 19.75 -26.07
C ALA A 73 11.87 20.60 -25.16
N ASN A 74 11.81 21.92 -25.29
CA ASN A 74 12.55 22.86 -24.43
C ASN A 74 12.13 22.72 -22.95
N VAL A 75 10.82 22.69 -22.69
CA VAL A 75 10.28 22.54 -21.32
C VAL A 75 10.71 21.20 -20.71
N PHE A 76 10.74 20.12 -21.50
CA PHE A 76 11.24 18.83 -21.04
C PHE A 76 12.72 18.90 -20.64
N VAL A 77 13.56 19.46 -21.51
CA VAL A 77 15.02 19.57 -21.26
C VAL A 77 15.29 20.42 -20.01
N GLU A 78 14.64 21.58 -19.88
CA GLU A 78 14.75 22.45 -18.70
C GLU A 78 14.30 21.71 -17.43
N SER A 79 13.11 21.08 -17.47
CA SER A 79 12.55 20.35 -16.34
C SER A 79 13.46 19.22 -15.85
N VAL A 80 14.03 18.43 -16.77
CA VAL A 80 14.93 17.32 -16.41
C VAL A 80 16.25 17.85 -15.86
N ASN A 81 16.82 18.91 -16.46
CA ASN A 81 18.05 19.51 -15.97
C ASN A 81 17.88 20.05 -14.55
N ASP A 82 16.77 20.73 -14.27
CA ASP A 82 16.49 21.28 -12.94
C ASP A 82 16.17 20.19 -11.93
N PHE A 83 15.47 19.13 -12.35
CA PHE A 83 15.27 17.95 -11.51
C PHE A 83 16.61 17.30 -11.11
N VAL A 84 17.52 17.09 -12.07
CA VAL A 84 18.83 16.49 -11.80
C VAL A 84 19.66 17.39 -10.88
N LYS A 85 19.65 18.72 -11.07
CA LYS A 85 20.31 19.66 -10.16
C LYS A 85 19.74 19.56 -8.75
N ASN A 86 18.42 19.51 -8.62
CA ASN A 86 17.74 19.38 -7.33
C ASN A 86 18.13 18.08 -6.61
N VAL A 87 18.03 16.92 -7.29
CA VAL A 87 18.40 15.62 -6.70
C VAL A 87 19.88 15.59 -6.28
N LYS A 88 20.78 16.15 -7.08
CA LYS A 88 22.20 16.29 -6.72
C LYS A 88 22.42 17.19 -5.51
N ALA A 89 21.66 18.27 -5.39
CA ALA A 89 21.75 19.20 -4.26
C ALA A 89 21.23 18.57 -2.96
N ILE A 90 20.20 17.72 -3.04
CA ILE A 90 19.72 16.93 -1.90
C ILE A 90 20.79 15.91 -1.48
N GLY A 91 21.38 15.20 -2.44
CA GLY A 91 22.38 14.16 -2.20
C GLY A 91 21.80 12.73 -2.18
N PRO A 92 22.64 11.71 -1.88
CA PRO A 92 22.25 10.31 -1.98
C PRO A 92 21.06 9.94 -1.08
N LEU A 93 20.18 9.07 -1.58
CA LEU A 93 19.01 8.58 -0.85
C LEU A 93 19.40 7.93 0.48
N GLY A 94 18.72 8.30 1.56
CA GLY A 94 18.97 7.79 2.90
C GLY A 94 20.08 8.54 3.60
N THR A 95 21.23 8.73 2.94
CA THR A 95 22.37 9.47 3.52
C THR A 95 22.03 10.93 3.79
N ALA A 96 21.41 11.61 2.82
CA ALA A 96 21.00 13.01 2.99
C ALA A 96 19.93 13.19 4.08
N GLU A 97 19.10 12.17 4.27
CA GLU A 97 18.06 12.11 5.30
C GLU A 97 18.56 11.61 6.66
N GLY A 98 19.84 11.20 6.78
CA GLY A 98 20.40 10.64 8.01
C GLY A 98 19.83 9.27 8.39
N ILE A 99 19.35 8.50 7.41
CA ILE A 99 18.74 7.17 7.59
C ILE A 99 19.76 6.10 7.22
N ASP A 100 19.95 5.13 8.12
CA ASP A 100 20.76 3.94 7.87
C ASP A 100 20.19 3.10 6.69
N PRO A 101 21.03 2.48 5.83
CA PRO A 101 20.54 1.72 4.69
C PRO A 101 19.56 0.58 5.01
N GLU A 102 19.76 -0.14 6.12
CA GLU A 102 18.86 -1.24 6.51
C GLU A 102 17.54 -0.69 7.06
N GLU A 103 17.59 0.41 7.81
CA GLU A 103 16.41 1.13 8.26
C GLU A 103 15.59 1.69 7.08
N LEU A 104 16.26 2.30 6.09
CA LEU A 104 15.62 2.80 4.88
C LEU A 104 14.90 1.67 4.13
N LYS A 105 15.59 0.53 3.95
CA LYS A 105 15.03 -0.64 3.29
C LYS A 105 13.82 -1.19 4.06
N SER A 106 13.87 -1.22 5.38
CA SER A 106 12.76 -1.60 6.25
C SER A 106 11.54 -0.67 6.07
N ARG A 107 11.74 0.64 6.09
CA ARG A 107 10.67 1.64 5.86
C ARG A 107 10.02 1.49 4.49
N LEU A 108 10.83 1.40 3.44
CA LEU A 108 10.34 1.21 2.06
C LEU A 108 9.57 -0.10 1.90
N ALA A 109 10.04 -1.19 2.53
CA ALA A 109 9.35 -2.48 2.54
C ALA A 109 7.99 -2.40 3.28
N GLY A 110 7.95 -1.67 4.40
CA GLY A 110 6.71 -1.41 5.15
C GLY A 110 5.65 -0.72 4.29
N VAL A 111 6.02 0.38 3.60
CA VAL A 111 5.11 1.08 2.69
C VAL A 111 4.69 0.18 1.53
N LYS A 112 5.62 -0.56 0.93
CA LYS A 112 5.33 -1.50 -0.17
C LYS A 112 4.30 -2.55 0.22
N LYS A 113 4.36 -3.06 1.45
CA LYS A 113 3.40 -4.04 1.99
C LYS A 113 2.01 -3.45 2.17
N LEU A 114 1.94 -2.17 2.54
CA LEU A 114 0.69 -1.43 2.77
C LEU A 114 0.10 -0.80 1.52
N LEU A 115 0.83 -0.75 0.40
CA LEU A 115 0.36 -0.12 -0.84
C LEU A 115 -1.05 -0.55 -1.27
N PRO A 116 -1.39 -1.85 -1.30
CA PRO A 116 -2.73 -2.29 -1.67
C PRO A 116 -3.80 -1.71 -0.73
N TYR A 117 -3.53 -1.70 0.57
CA TYR A 117 -4.42 -1.14 1.60
C TYR A 117 -4.60 0.37 1.41
N ILE A 118 -3.50 1.11 1.22
CA ILE A 118 -3.50 2.57 0.99
C ILE A 118 -4.35 2.92 -0.24
N LYS A 119 -4.17 2.18 -1.34
CA LYS A 119 -4.93 2.40 -2.59
C LYS A 119 -6.41 2.16 -2.42
N VAL A 120 -6.81 1.13 -1.68
CA VAL A 120 -8.21 0.86 -1.37
C VAL A 120 -8.80 1.98 -0.53
N LEU A 121 -8.12 2.37 0.55
CA LEU A 121 -8.60 3.45 1.43
C LEU A 121 -8.73 4.80 0.74
N LYS A 122 -7.79 5.13 -0.16
CA LYS A 122 -7.77 6.44 -0.84
C LYS A 122 -8.41 6.40 -2.24
N ASN A 123 -9.07 5.31 -2.62
CA ASN A 123 -9.57 5.11 -3.98
C ASN A 123 -10.46 6.26 -4.47
N GLU A 124 -11.42 6.70 -3.66
CA GLU A 124 -12.34 7.80 -4.02
C GLU A 124 -11.58 9.10 -4.30
N LYS A 125 -10.66 9.46 -3.41
CA LYS A 125 -9.83 10.67 -3.52
C LYS A 125 -8.83 10.57 -4.67
N LEU A 126 -8.28 9.38 -4.93
CA LEU A 126 -7.41 9.12 -6.08
C LEU A 126 -8.15 9.18 -7.42
N ALA A 127 -9.48 9.00 -7.43
CA ALA A 127 -10.31 9.04 -8.64
C ALA A 127 -10.81 10.45 -9.00
N THR A 128 -10.59 11.46 -8.15
CA THR A 128 -11.03 12.83 -8.41
C THR A 128 -10.21 13.49 -9.51
N ARG A 129 -10.78 14.53 -10.14
CA ARG A 129 -10.08 15.35 -11.13
C ARG A 129 -9.64 16.66 -10.46
N LEU A 130 -8.43 16.66 -9.92
CA LEU A 130 -7.83 17.84 -9.34
C LEU A 130 -7.27 18.74 -10.46
N THR A 131 -7.93 19.87 -10.71
CA THR A 131 -7.56 20.82 -11.78
C THR A 131 -6.88 22.08 -11.25
N ASN A 132 -7.15 22.46 -10.00
CA ASN A 132 -6.64 23.69 -9.39
C ASN A 132 -5.27 23.45 -8.71
N PRO A 133 -4.17 24.06 -9.20
CA PRO A 133 -2.84 23.90 -8.60
C PRO A 133 -2.76 24.34 -7.14
N ASP A 134 -3.54 25.35 -6.73
CA ASP A 134 -3.51 25.89 -5.36
C ASP A 134 -3.97 24.86 -4.31
N GLU A 135 -4.71 23.84 -4.74
CA GLU A 135 -5.20 22.78 -3.87
C GLU A 135 -4.19 21.64 -3.68
N TYR A 136 -3.12 21.57 -4.48
CA TYR A 136 -2.24 20.39 -4.54
C TYR A 136 -1.56 20.10 -3.19
N GLU A 137 -1.05 21.13 -2.53
CA GLU A 137 -0.35 21.00 -1.24
C GLU A 137 -1.30 20.57 -0.11
N ALA A 138 -2.55 21.06 -0.13
CA ALA A 138 -3.56 20.72 0.87
C ALA A 138 -4.34 19.45 0.51
N PHE A 139 -4.17 18.91 -0.71
CA PHE A 139 -4.97 17.80 -1.20
C PHE A 139 -4.79 16.58 -0.33
N PHE A 140 -3.57 16.24 0.08
CA PHE A 140 -3.31 15.26 1.14
C PHE A 140 -2.57 15.92 2.29
N THR A 141 -3.03 15.71 3.52
CA THR A 141 -2.40 16.32 4.71
C THR A 141 -1.52 15.33 5.44
N LYS A 142 -0.51 15.82 6.17
CA LYS A 142 0.36 14.96 6.99
C LYS A 142 -0.44 14.19 8.05
N ASN A 143 -1.38 14.85 8.74
CA ASN A 143 -2.23 14.22 9.75
C ASN A 143 -3.05 13.07 9.16
N GLU A 144 -3.63 13.27 7.97
CA GLU A 144 -4.39 12.23 7.26
C GLU A 144 -3.53 10.99 6.96
N ILE A 145 -2.24 11.17 6.65
CA ILE A 145 -1.31 10.06 6.42
C ILE A 145 -0.90 9.42 7.77
N ASP A 146 -0.55 10.22 8.77
CA ASP A 146 -0.14 9.73 10.09
C ASP A 146 -1.25 8.89 10.75
N GLU A 147 -2.51 9.33 10.67
CA GLU A 147 -3.68 8.57 11.14
C GLU A 147 -3.86 7.27 10.35
N MET A 148 -3.73 7.33 9.01
CA MET A 148 -3.84 6.15 8.16
C MET A 148 -2.81 5.07 8.52
N PHE A 149 -1.57 5.44 8.84
CA PHE A 149 -0.51 4.50 9.25
C PHE A 149 -0.69 4.00 10.69
N ARG A 150 -1.29 4.79 11.57
CA ARG A 150 -1.60 4.40 12.96
C ARG A 150 -2.75 3.40 13.04
N ASP A 151 -3.79 3.61 12.25
CA ASP A 151 -5.03 2.83 12.29
C ASP A 151 -5.02 1.60 11.35
N VAL A 152 -3.83 1.23 10.88
CA VAL A 152 -3.62 0.06 10.02
C VAL A 152 -4.15 -1.19 10.70
N ALA A 153 -5.21 -1.75 10.13
CA ALA A 153 -5.86 -2.92 10.65
C ALA A 153 -4.97 -4.16 10.56
N SER A 154 -4.96 -4.96 11.61
CA SER A 154 -4.43 -6.32 11.62
C SER A 154 -5.59 -7.31 11.66
N TYR A 155 -5.36 -8.50 11.13
CA TYR A 155 -6.36 -9.56 11.08
C TYR A 155 -5.88 -10.77 11.87
N TYR A 156 -6.79 -11.36 12.63
CA TYR A 156 -6.54 -12.54 13.45
C TYR A 156 -7.63 -13.58 13.21
N ILE A 157 -7.28 -14.87 13.30
CA ILE A 157 -8.25 -15.97 13.19
C ILE A 157 -8.45 -16.53 14.59
N ASP A 158 -9.66 -16.35 15.11
CA ASP A 158 -10.11 -16.89 16.38
C ASP A 158 -10.17 -18.43 16.31
N PRO A 159 -9.31 -19.13 17.08
CA PRO A 159 -9.27 -20.59 17.08
C PRO A 159 -10.55 -21.24 17.54
N ALA A 160 -11.30 -20.61 18.46
CA ALA A 160 -12.53 -21.17 19.00
C ALA A 160 -13.66 -21.19 17.96
N LYS A 161 -13.58 -20.30 16.96
CA LYS A 161 -14.62 -20.12 15.93
C LYS A 161 -14.25 -20.75 14.59
N CYS A 162 -12.96 -20.90 14.30
CA CYS A 162 -12.49 -21.42 13.02
C CYS A 162 -12.96 -22.86 12.78
N GLN A 163 -13.48 -23.14 11.58
CA GLN A 163 -14.00 -24.47 11.20
C GLN A 163 -13.12 -25.19 10.15
N ALA A 164 -11.91 -24.70 9.89
CA ALA A 164 -10.99 -25.21 8.85
C ALA A 164 -11.63 -25.40 7.47
N CYS A 165 -12.44 -24.43 7.03
CA CYS A 165 -13.19 -24.50 5.76
C CYS A 165 -12.36 -24.12 4.52
N MET A 166 -11.10 -23.73 4.69
CA MET A 166 -10.14 -23.26 3.67
C MET A 166 -10.53 -21.99 2.87
N THR A 167 -11.69 -21.35 3.10
CA THR A 167 -12.13 -20.19 2.31
C THR A 167 -11.19 -19.00 2.38
N CYS A 168 -10.72 -18.63 3.59
CA CYS A 168 -9.80 -17.50 3.76
C CYS A 168 -8.44 -17.77 3.11
N ALA A 169 -7.93 -19.00 3.19
CA ALA A 169 -6.67 -19.39 2.55
C ALA A 169 -6.75 -19.28 1.03
N ARG A 170 -7.81 -19.81 0.41
CA ARG A 170 -8.01 -19.76 -1.05
C ARG A 170 -8.17 -18.36 -1.62
N ARG A 171 -8.65 -17.41 -0.81
CA ARG A 171 -8.87 -16.02 -1.24
C ARG A 171 -7.71 -15.10 -0.88
N CYS A 172 -6.69 -15.58 -0.16
CA CYS A 172 -5.56 -14.73 0.20
C CYS A 172 -4.73 -14.43 -1.06
N PRO A 173 -4.57 -13.15 -1.45
CA PRO A 173 -3.83 -12.81 -2.66
C PRO A 173 -2.30 -12.98 -2.54
N VAL A 174 -1.80 -13.24 -1.33
CA VAL A 174 -0.36 -13.32 -1.00
C VAL A 174 -0.02 -14.58 -0.21
N ASP A 175 -0.92 -15.56 -0.17
CA ASP A 175 -0.72 -16.86 0.51
C ASP A 175 -0.23 -16.73 1.97
N ALA A 176 -0.68 -15.69 2.67
CA ALA A 176 -0.31 -15.41 4.06
C ALA A 176 -1.07 -16.28 5.08
N ILE A 177 -1.95 -17.19 4.64
CA ILE A 177 -2.75 -18.04 5.52
C ILE A 177 -2.10 -19.42 5.63
N ILE A 178 -1.49 -19.69 6.77
CA ILE A 178 -1.02 -21.03 7.14
C ILE A 178 -2.25 -21.88 7.42
N SER A 179 -2.45 -22.94 6.63
CA SER A 179 -3.63 -23.78 6.71
C SER A 179 -3.29 -25.24 6.44
N ALA A 180 -3.98 -26.15 7.13
CA ALA A 180 -3.89 -27.58 6.92
C ALA A 180 -5.24 -28.25 7.18
N LYS A 181 -5.43 -29.45 6.64
CA LYS A 181 -6.70 -30.18 6.74
C LYS A 181 -7.04 -30.45 8.21
N GLY A 182 -8.20 -29.95 8.64
CA GLY A 182 -8.67 -30.15 10.01
C GLY A 182 -7.95 -29.32 11.06
N GLN A 183 -7.15 -28.33 10.66
CA GLN A 183 -6.45 -27.44 11.58
C GLN A 183 -6.97 -26.00 11.50
N VAL A 184 -6.98 -25.32 12.65
CA VAL A 184 -7.21 -23.87 12.75
C VAL A 184 -6.17 -23.16 11.89
N HIS A 185 -6.65 -22.29 11.00
CA HIS A 185 -5.77 -21.49 10.16
C HIS A 185 -5.15 -20.33 10.95
N ILE A 186 -3.97 -19.91 10.53
CA ILE A 186 -3.22 -18.82 11.14
C ILE A 186 -2.79 -17.83 10.05
N ILE A 187 -2.80 -16.54 10.38
CA ILE A 187 -2.32 -15.49 9.49
C ILE A 187 -0.86 -15.20 9.82
N ASP A 188 0.02 -15.48 8.87
CA ASP A 188 1.41 -15.03 8.88
C ASP A 188 1.43 -13.50 8.75
N GLN A 189 1.70 -12.81 9.87
CA GLN A 189 1.69 -11.35 9.92
C GLN A 189 2.82 -10.73 9.10
N ASP A 190 3.90 -11.47 8.82
CA ASP A 190 5.03 -10.99 8.02
C ASP A 190 4.69 -11.00 6.53
N LYS A 191 3.90 -11.97 6.08
CA LYS A 191 3.39 -12.03 4.69
C LYS A 191 2.12 -11.21 4.46
N CYS A 192 1.31 -10.97 5.50
CA CYS A 192 0.00 -10.35 5.36
C CYS A 192 0.05 -8.88 4.88
N ILE A 193 -0.52 -8.59 3.70
CA ILE A 193 -0.65 -7.21 3.16
C ILE A 193 -1.87 -6.44 3.69
N LYS A 194 -2.54 -6.96 4.72
CA LYS A 194 -3.66 -6.29 5.42
C LYS A 194 -4.81 -5.83 4.51
N CYS A 195 -5.07 -6.57 3.43
CA CYS A 195 -6.11 -6.27 2.44
C CYS A 195 -7.55 -6.56 2.91
N GLY A 196 -7.73 -7.27 4.02
CA GLY A 196 -9.06 -7.58 4.56
C GLY A 196 -9.84 -8.70 3.84
N THR A 197 -9.31 -9.26 2.75
CA THR A 197 -10.01 -10.32 2.01
C THR A 197 -10.36 -11.53 2.88
N CYS A 198 -9.50 -11.91 3.83
CA CYS A 198 -9.80 -13.01 4.75
C CYS A 198 -11.01 -12.73 5.65
N PHE A 199 -11.17 -11.48 6.09
CA PHE A 199 -12.28 -11.04 6.94
C PHE A 199 -13.61 -11.11 6.20
N GLU A 200 -13.66 -10.55 4.99
CA GLU A 200 -14.86 -10.61 4.13
C GLU A 200 -15.18 -12.04 3.66
N ALA A 201 -14.15 -12.86 3.43
CA ALA A 201 -14.30 -14.24 2.99
C ALA A 201 -14.82 -15.18 4.09
N CYS A 202 -14.64 -14.82 5.37
CA CYS A 202 -15.03 -15.68 6.47
C CYS A 202 -16.55 -15.71 6.57
N PRO A 203 -17.19 -16.91 6.48
CA PRO A 203 -18.64 -17.00 6.58
C PRO A 203 -19.17 -16.37 7.88
N PRO A 204 -20.21 -15.51 7.83
CA PRO A 204 -20.75 -14.84 9.02
C PRO A 204 -21.20 -15.81 10.12
N ARG A 205 -21.68 -17.00 9.71
CA ARG A 205 -22.03 -18.10 10.64
C ARG A 205 -20.89 -18.56 11.55
N PHE A 206 -19.64 -18.36 11.15
CA PHE A 206 -18.46 -18.66 11.95
C PHE A 206 -17.89 -17.39 12.55
N GLY A 207 -17.79 -16.31 11.76
CA GLY A 207 -17.23 -15.03 12.21
C GLY A 207 -15.85 -15.18 12.85
N ALA A 208 -15.02 -16.06 12.30
CA ALA A 208 -13.75 -16.47 12.91
C ALA A 208 -12.62 -15.47 12.68
N VAL A 209 -12.70 -14.61 11.66
CA VAL A 209 -11.67 -13.59 11.42
C VAL A 209 -12.06 -12.31 12.14
N THR A 210 -11.18 -11.79 12.99
CA THR A 210 -11.37 -10.52 13.70
C THR A 210 -10.45 -9.44 13.14
N LYS A 211 -10.95 -8.20 13.14
CA LYS A 211 -10.19 -6.99 12.79
C LYS A 211 -9.71 -6.34 14.09
N ILE A 212 -8.40 -6.11 14.20
CA ILE A 212 -7.74 -5.50 15.35
C ILE A 212 -7.08 -4.20 14.88
N VAL A 213 -7.32 -3.10 15.59
CA VAL A 213 -6.73 -1.78 15.31
C VAL A 213 -6.03 -1.28 16.56
N GLY A 214 -4.79 -0.79 16.43
CA GLY A 214 -4.03 -0.21 17.55
C GLY A 214 -3.59 -1.18 18.66
N GLN A 215 -3.90 -2.48 18.55
CA GLN A 215 -3.50 -3.50 19.52
C GLN A 215 -2.63 -4.58 18.85
N PRO A 216 -1.69 -5.19 19.61
CA PRO A 216 -0.88 -6.28 19.08
C PRO A 216 -1.77 -7.48 18.73
N VAL A 217 -1.41 -8.16 17.64
CA VAL A 217 -2.10 -9.39 17.24
C VAL A 217 -1.77 -10.49 18.26
N PRO A 218 -2.76 -11.25 18.77
CA PRO A 218 -2.50 -12.37 19.66
C PRO A 218 -1.53 -13.37 19.03
N PRO A 219 -0.65 -14.01 19.82
CA PRO A 219 0.29 -14.99 19.30
C PRO A 219 -0.46 -16.18 18.67
N PRO A 220 0.08 -16.76 17.59
CA PRO A 220 -0.52 -17.92 16.95
C PRO A 220 -0.50 -19.13 17.87
N LEU A 221 -1.50 -20.01 17.76
CA LEU A 221 -1.49 -21.28 18.47
C LEU A 221 -0.29 -22.16 18.03
N PRO A 222 0.36 -22.86 18.97
CA PRO A 222 1.33 -23.92 18.67
C PRO A 222 0.74 -24.98 17.73
N GLU A 223 1.57 -25.58 16.85
CA GLU A 223 1.09 -26.51 15.81
C GLU A 223 0.32 -27.72 16.36
N ASP A 224 0.76 -28.23 17.51
CA ASP A 224 0.17 -29.31 18.27
C ASP A 224 -1.25 -28.99 18.77
N GLN A 225 -1.60 -27.71 18.90
CA GLN A 225 -2.88 -27.23 19.43
C GLN A 225 -3.84 -26.74 18.34
N ARG A 226 -3.48 -26.88 17.06
CA ARG A 226 -4.32 -26.40 15.94
C ARG A 226 -5.39 -27.38 15.51
N ALA A 227 -5.35 -28.64 15.95
CA ALA A 227 -6.30 -29.66 15.50
C ALA A 227 -7.74 -29.35 15.97
N ILE A 228 -8.69 -29.29 15.04
CA ILE A 228 -10.10 -29.12 15.37
C ILE A 228 -10.68 -30.47 15.74
N VAL A 229 -10.99 -30.64 17.03
CA VAL A 229 -11.78 -31.78 17.51
C VAL A 229 -13.26 -31.48 17.24
N ARG A 230 -13.81 -32.05 16.17
CA ARG A 230 -15.26 -31.99 15.93
C ARG A 230 -15.95 -32.91 16.93
N LYS A 231 -16.72 -32.36 17.88
CA LYS A 231 -17.66 -33.17 18.67
C LYS A 231 -18.57 -33.89 17.68
N ALA A 232 -18.45 -35.21 17.58
CA ALA A 232 -19.40 -36.02 16.84
C ALA A 232 -20.79 -35.74 17.43
N LYS A 233 -21.78 -35.50 16.58
CA LYS A 233 -23.18 -35.50 16.99
C LYS A 233 -23.43 -36.84 17.71
N GLU A 234 -23.63 -36.80 19.02
CA GLU A 234 -24.33 -37.87 19.72
C GLU A 234 -25.68 -37.98 19.01
N LYS A 235 -25.88 -39.09 18.29
CA LYS A 235 -27.20 -39.46 17.81
C LYS A 235 -27.99 -39.81 19.07
N GLU A 236 -28.82 -38.90 19.55
CA GLU A 236 -29.97 -39.26 20.38
C GLU A 236 -30.82 -40.21 19.54
N VAL A 237 -30.65 -41.50 19.79
CA VAL A 237 -31.63 -42.53 19.44
C VAL A 237 -32.56 -42.57 20.65
N ALA A 238 -33.72 -41.93 20.50
CA ALA A 238 -34.90 -42.14 21.33
C ALA A 238 -36.10 -42.28 20.39
#